data_AF-A0A061IVZ5-F1
#
_entry.id   AF-A0A061IVZ5-F1
#
_cell.length_a   1.000
_cell.length_b   1.000
_cell.length_c   1.000
_cell.angle_alpha   90.00
_cell.angle_beta   90.00
_cell.angle_gamma   90.00
#
_symmetry.space_group_name_H-M   'P 1'
#
loop_
_entity.id
_entity.type
_entity.pdbx_description
1 polymer ?
#
loop_
_entity_poly.entity_id
_entity_poly.type
_entity_poly.pdbx_seq_one_letter_code
_entity_poly.pdbx_strand_id
1 'polypeptide(L)'
;MMASEVGMRARSAVRTVVRWMALLLLLLQCVGSHPSFTVAGEDKHVVVKIKRYFSLPNSEFIKMYGGFVDHVWSLTSCERKGGLLTADQTPAAHGSITDYLRNVGDTANKQVFTYMGGDATYSFFFEENPTKVCKPGITNTSLNCILEWNEGLFKGTKAKDHGVPFYRGSLHSLAGAGPLNGYDSYWQDGYPAHGQIYLISRLDMIMEGAKATWLDGATFASNNPDTPSEAFGVVCEVQDGISTSTTTMTTTKVPTTTTTLPPKVVVPWAQGARGTSFFLSYCCRLSLRLH
;
A
#
# COMPACT_ATOMS: atom_id res chain seq x y z
N MET A 1 51.04 -14.14 -47.69
CA MET A 1 50.72 -12.80 -47.14
C MET A 1 49.18 -12.66 -47.10
N MET A 2 48.49 -13.33 -46.16
CA MET A 2 47.02 -13.29 -45.99
C MET A 2 46.61 -13.83 -44.60
N ALA A 3 47.13 -13.25 -43.51
CA ALA A 3 46.73 -13.68 -42.16
C ALA A 3 46.57 -12.53 -41.14
N SER A 4 47.14 -11.35 -41.41
CA SER A 4 47.02 -10.21 -40.48
C SER A 4 45.80 -9.31 -40.73
N GLU A 5 45.15 -9.40 -41.90
CA GLU A 5 44.05 -8.50 -42.26
C GLU A 5 42.66 -8.96 -41.78
N VAL A 6 42.46 -10.27 -41.61
CA VAL A 6 41.19 -10.86 -41.14
C VAL A 6 40.98 -10.60 -39.64
N GLY A 7 42.07 -10.58 -38.85
CA GLY A 7 42.02 -10.35 -37.40
C GLY A 7 41.65 -8.93 -36.97
N MET A 8 41.86 -7.92 -37.83
CA MET A 8 41.51 -6.53 -37.52
C MET A 8 40.07 -6.17 -37.90
N ARG A 9 39.48 -6.83 -38.92
CA ARG A 9 38.06 -6.61 -39.29
C ARG A 9 37.08 -7.28 -38.33
N ALA A 10 37.43 -8.43 -37.74
CA ALA A 10 36.57 -9.10 -36.76
C ALA A 10 36.47 -8.35 -35.41
N ARG A 11 37.55 -7.72 -34.93
CA ARG A 11 37.52 -6.94 -33.67
C ARG A 11 36.76 -5.62 -33.78
N SER A 12 36.69 -5.03 -34.98
CA SER A 12 35.93 -3.80 -35.22
C SER A 12 34.42 -4.04 -35.23
N ALA A 13 33.95 -5.13 -35.86
CA ALA A 13 32.53 -5.46 -35.91
C ALA A 13 31.95 -5.81 -34.52
N VAL A 14 32.70 -6.52 -33.68
CA VAL A 14 32.26 -6.90 -32.33
C VAL A 14 32.11 -5.70 -31.40
N ARG A 15 32.99 -4.69 -31.51
CA ARG A 15 32.85 -3.44 -30.73
C ARG A 15 31.61 -2.64 -31.12
N THR A 16 31.22 -2.68 -32.39
CA THR A 16 30.03 -1.98 -32.87
C THR A 16 28.76 -2.67 -32.35
N VAL A 17 28.65 -4.00 -32.47
CA VAL A 17 27.47 -4.76 -31.99
C VAL A 17 27.27 -4.62 -30.47
N VAL A 18 28.33 -4.67 -29.66
CA VAL A 18 28.25 -4.47 -28.21
C VAL A 18 27.78 -3.05 -27.87
N ARG A 19 28.20 -2.04 -28.64
CA ARG A 19 27.79 -0.64 -28.45
C ARG A 19 26.33 -0.41 -28.83
N TRP A 20 25.82 -1.08 -29.87
CA TRP A 20 24.40 -1.05 -30.24
C TRP A 20 23.51 -1.80 -29.24
N MET A 21 23.96 -2.95 -28.70
CA MET A 21 23.23 -3.67 -27.65
C MET A 21 23.18 -2.90 -26.33
N ALA A 22 24.27 -2.20 -25.96
CA ALA A 22 24.29 -1.32 -24.79
C ALA A 22 23.38 -0.09 -24.95
N LEU A 23 23.31 0.49 -26.16
CA LEU A 23 22.37 1.57 -26.48
C LEU A 23 20.92 1.10 -26.47
N LEU A 24 20.63 -0.11 -26.96
CA LEU A 24 19.29 -0.70 -26.89
C LEU A 24 18.88 -0.96 -25.43
N LEU A 25 19.79 -1.50 -24.61
CA LEU A 25 19.56 -1.71 -23.18
C LEU A 25 19.33 -0.41 -22.41
N LEU A 26 20.09 0.66 -22.71
CA LEU A 26 19.88 2.00 -22.14
C LEU A 26 18.55 2.62 -22.60
N LEU A 27 18.16 2.42 -23.86
CA LEU A 27 16.87 2.89 -24.37
C LEU A 27 15.70 2.11 -23.74
N LEU A 28 15.83 0.81 -23.48
CA LEU A 28 14.81 0.03 -22.74
C LEU A 28 14.68 0.51 -21.29
N GLN A 29 15.77 0.93 -20.63
CA GLN A 29 15.72 1.53 -19.30
C GLN A 29 15.01 2.89 -19.29
N CYS A 30 15.08 3.66 -20.39
CA CYS A 30 14.36 4.93 -20.52
C CYS A 30 12.87 4.75 -20.86
N VAL A 31 12.47 3.68 -21.54
CA VAL A 31 11.05 3.40 -21.83
C VAL A 31 10.32 2.82 -20.61
N GLY A 32 11.03 2.12 -19.72
CA GLY A 32 10.51 1.70 -18.41
C GLY A 32 10.39 2.84 -17.38
N SER A 33 10.85 4.04 -17.71
CA SER A 33 10.90 5.20 -16.79
C SER A 33 9.91 6.31 -17.14
N HIS A 34 8.98 6.08 -18.07
CA HIS A 34 7.91 7.04 -18.33
C HIS A 34 6.85 6.97 -17.20
N PRO A 35 6.63 8.05 -16.41
CA PRO A 35 5.59 8.09 -15.37
C PRO A 35 4.16 8.03 -15.94
N SER A 36 4.02 8.04 -17.26
CA SER A 36 2.76 8.25 -17.97
C SER A 36 1.78 7.07 -17.94
N PHE A 37 2.09 5.98 -17.22
CA PHE A 37 1.13 4.92 -16.86
C PHE A 37 0.96 4.73 -15.34
N THR A 38 1.22 5.76 -14.54
CA THR A 38 0.67 5.85 -13.18
C THR A 38 -0.62 6.65 -13.17
N VAL A 39 -1.68 6.07 -13.73
CA VAL A 39 -3.05 6.44 -13.31
C VAL A 39 -3.39 5.54 -12.13
N ALA A 40 -2.96 5.98 -10.95
CA ALA A 40 -3.47 5.59 -9.63
C ALA A 40 -2.74 6.45 -8.60
N GLY A 41 -3.07 7.73 -8.53
CA GLY A 41 -2.38 8.66 -7.65
C GLY A 41 -3.32 9.73 -7.17
N GLU A 42 -4.31 9.34 -6.37
CA GLU A 42 -4.89 10.19 -5.32
C GLU A 42 -5.91 9.45 -4.43
N ASP A 43 -5.57 8.27 -3.93
CA ASP A 43 -6.13 7.80 -2.66
C ASP A 43 -4.97 7.68 -1.69
N LYS A 44 -4.72 8.74 -0.93
CA LYS A 44 -3.76 8.69 0.18
C LYS A 44 -4.24 7.63 1.16
N HIS A 45 -3.36 6.74 1.62
CA HIS A 45 -3.70 5.82 2.70
C HIS A 45 -4.27 6.61 3.88
N VAL A 46 -5.37 6.11 4.44
CA VAL A 46 -6.03 6.72 5.58
C VAL A 46 -5.17 6.46 6.82
N VAL A 47 -4.81 7.53 7.52
CA VAL A 47 -4.10 7.39 8.80
C VAL A 47 -5.04 7.79 9.92
N VAL A 48 -5.35 6.87 10.83
CA VAL A 48 -6.05 7.11 12.08
C VAL A 48 -5.02 7.40 13.18
N LYS A 49 -5.20 8.52 13.87
CA LYS A 49 -4.43 8.87 15.06
C LYS A 49 -4.75 7.91 16.19
N ILE A 50 -3.72 7.23 16.69
CA ILE A 50 -3.83 6.31 17.81
C ILE A 50 -3.47 7.06 19.10
N LYS A 51 -4.40 7.02 20.07
CA LYS A 51 -4.26 7.63 21.39
C LYS A 51 -3.29 6.85 22.28
N ARG A 52 -3.43 5.53 22.29
CA ARG A 52 -2.60 4.59 23.05
C ARG A 52 -2.77 3.17 22.54
N TYR A 53 -1.79 2.34 22.83
CA TYR A 53 -1.88 0.88 22.72
C TYR A 53 -1.99 0.26 24.11
N PHE A 54 -2.41 -0.99 24.17
CA PHE A 54 -2.33 -1.84 25.35
C PHE A 54 -2.34 -3.30 24.92
N SER A 55 -1.84 -4.18 25.78
CA SER A 55 -1.82 -5.62 25.50
C SER A 55 -2.52 -6.43 26.58
N LEU A 56 -3.05 -7.58 26.20
CA LEU A 56 -3.64 -8.57 27.09
C LEU A 56 -2.90 -9.90 26.88
N PRO A 57 -2.40 -10.55 27.94
CA PRO A 57 -1.68 -11.81 27.82
C PRO A 57 -2.64 -12.97 27.50
N ASN A 58 -2.10 -14.12 27.08
CA ASN A 58 -2.87 -15.33 26.77
C ASN A 58 -3.85 -15.74 27.89
N SER A 59 -3.49 -15.47 29.15
CA SER A 59 -4.35 -15.76 30.31
C SER A 59 -5.74 -15.11 30.25
N GLU A 60 -5.91 -14.05 29.44
CA GLU A 60 -7.24 -13.48 29.16
C GLU A 60 -8.14 -14.51 28.46
N PHE A 61 -7.63 -15.23 27.45
CA PHE A 61 -8.39 -16.26 26.76
C PHE A 61 -8.74 -17.43 27.66
N ILE A 62 -7.79 -17.87 28.50
CA ILE A 62 -8.01 -18.96 29.46
C ILE A 62 -9.13 -18.61 30.44
N LYS A 63 -9.07 -17.40 31.03
CA LYS A 63 -10.01 -16.97 32.06
C LYS A 63 -11.40 -16.67 31.49
N MET A 64 -11.46 -16.05 30.32
CA MET A 64 -12.70 -15.49 29.79
C MET A 64 -13.41 -16.41 28.81
N TYR A 65 -12.66 -17.26 28.10
CA TYR A 65 -13.16 -18.08 26.99
C TYR A 65 -12.66 -19.52 27.06
N GLY A 66 -12.24 -20.01 28.23
CA GLY A 66 -11.80 -21.41 28.40
C GLY A 66 -10.60 -21.81 27.54
N GLY A 67 -9.80 -20.84 27.10
CA GLY A 67 -8.63 -21.06 26.23
C GLY A 67 -8.93 -20.99 24.73
N PHE A 68 -10.17 -20.71 24.31
CA PHE A 68 -10.48 -20.48 22.91
C PHE A 68 -9.87 -19.16 22.42
N VAL A 69 -9.09 -19.24 21.35
CA VAL A 69 -8.44 -18.11 20.69
C VAL A 69 -8.97 -18.00 19.27
N ASP A 70 -9.62 -16.89 18.96
CA ASP A 70 -10.07 -16.53 17.62
C ASP A 70 -10.08 -15.00 17.44
N HIS A 71 -10.31 -14.55 16.20
CA HIS A 71 -10.38 -13.13 15.86
C HIS A 71 -11.47 -12.40 16.67
N VAL A 72 -12.65 -12.99 16.82
CA VAL A 72 -13.81 -12.39 17.49
C VAL A 72 -13.56 -12.20 18.98
N TRP A 73 -12.97 -13.18 19.67
CA TRP A 73 -12.62 -13.08 21.09
C TRP A 73 -11.45 -12.14 21.32
N SER A 74 -10.53 -12.04 20.36
CA SER A 74 -9.47 -11.02 20.40
C SER A 74 -10.07 -9.63 20.36
N LEU A 75 -10.97 -9.36 19.40
CA LEU A 75 -11.69 -8.10 19.29
C LEU A 75 -12.52 -7.79 20.53
N THR A 76 -13.34 -8.74 20.99
CA THR A 76 -14.16 -8.61 22.20
C THR A 76 -13.32 -8.23 23.42
N SER A 77 -12.12 -8.79 23.53
CA SER A 77 -11.20 -8.49 24.64
C SER A 77 -10.68 -7.05 24.58
N CYS A 78 -10.39 -6.53 23.40
CA CYS A 78 -10.05 -5.11 23.21
C CYS A 78 -11.22 -4.19 23.54
N GLU A 79 -12.42 -4.47 23.01
CA GLU A 79 -13.61 -3.64 23.18
C GLU A 79 -13.99 -3.47 24.66
N ARG A 80 -13.86 -4.53 25.47
CA ARG A 80 -14.13 -4.50 26.91
C ARG A 80 -13.21 -3.57 27.69
N LYS A 81 -12.06 -3.22 27.13
CA LYS A 81 -11.08 -2.27 27.69
C LYS A 81 -11.10 -0.92 26.95
N GLY A 82 -12.11 -0.70 26.11
CA GLY A 82 -12.31 0.53 25.34
C GLY A 82 -11.34 0.69 24.17
N GLY A 83 -10.89 -0.42 23.57
CA GLY A 83 -10.02 -0.43 22.39
C GLY A 83 -10.57 -1.30 21.27
N LEU A 84 -9.76 -1.45 20.22
CA LEU A 84 -9.98 -2.21 19.00
C LEU A 84 -8.73 -3.05 18.71
N LEU A 85 -8.81 -4.03 17.81
CA LEU A 85 -7.60 -4.68 17.31
C LEU A 85 -6.77 -3.68 16.51
N THR A 86 -5.45 -3.85 16.56
CA THR A 86 -4.54 -2.87 15.97
C THR A 86 -4.57 -2.87 14.45
N ALA A 87 -4.53 -1.67 13.87
CA ALA A 87 -4.30 -1.44 12.45
C ALA A 87 -2.84 -1.02 12.22
N ASP A 88 -2.15 -1.74 11.35
CA ASP A 88 -0.72 -1.55 11.08
C ASP A 88 -0.50 -0.62 9.87
N GLN A 89 -0.99 0.60 10.08
CA GLN A 89 -1.20 1.62 9.06
C GLN A 89 0.03 2.47 8.73
N THR A 90 1.06 2.45 9.58
CA THR A 90 2.28 3.28 9.43
C THR A 90 3.49 2.58 10.07
N PRO A 91 4.74 2.90 9.69
CA PRO A 91 5.93 2.38 10.36
C PRO A 91 5.97 2.62 11.88
N ALA A 92 5.41 3.75 12.35
CA ALA A 92 5.34 4.05 13.78
C ALA A 92 4.30 3.17 14.49
N ALA A 93 3.18 2.87 13.83
CA ALA A 93 2.21 1.91 14.32
C ALA A 93 2.82 0.50 14.38
N HIS A 94 3.52 0.08 13.33
CA HIS A 94 4.22 -1.19 13.25
C HIS A 94 5.22 -1.39 14.42
N GLY A 95 6.02 -0.36 14.69
CA GLY A 95 6.94 -0.36 15.83
C GLY A 95 6.21 -0.49 17.17
N SER A 96 5.13 0.27 17.35
CA SER A 96 4.32 0.20 18.58
C SER A 96 3.69 -1.18 18.76
N ILE A 97 3.09 -1.75 17.70
CA ILE A 97 2.50 -3.10 17.74
C ILE A 97 3.56 -4.13 18.12
N THR A 98 4.75 -4.05 17.52
CA THR A 98 5.89 -4.93 17.84
C THR A 98 6.26 -4.85 19.33
N ASP A 99 6.38 -3.65 19.88
CA ASP A 99 6.76 -3.45 21.29
C ASP A 99 5.69 -3.98 22.25
N TYR A 100 4.41 -3.73 21.96
CA TYR A 100 3.30 -4.21 22.78
C TYR A 100 3.08 -5.72 22.64
N LEU A 101 3.38 -6.30 21.49
CA LEU A 101 3.35 -7.75 21.28
C LEU A 101 4.46 -8.44 22.09
N ARG A 102 5.65 -7.84 22.16
CA ARG A 102 6.76 -8.31 22.99
C ARG A 102 6.39 -8.41 24.48
N ASN A 103 5.54 -7.50 24.97
CA ASN A 103 5.11 -7.48 26.38
C ASN A 103 4.20 -8.65 26.79
N VAL A 104 3.59 -9.34 25.82
CA VAL A 104 2.70 -10.48 26.07
C VAL A 104 3.27 -11.80 25.59
N GLY A 105 4.41 -11.77 24.90
CA GLY A 105 5.13 -12.96 24.49
C GLY A 105 5.85 -13.63 25.66
N ASP A 106 5.83 -14.96 25.67
CA ASP A 106 6.65 -15.77 26.53
C ASP A 106 7.81 -16.36 25.71
N THR A 107 9.05 -16.25 26.20
CA THR A 107 10.22 -16.83 25.55
C THR A 107 10.13 -18.36 25.46
N ALA A 108 9.36 -19.01 26.35
CA ALA A 108 9.06 -20.44 26.27
C ALA A 108 8.35 -20.82 24.96
N ASN A 109 7.44 -19.96 24.49
CA ASN A 109 6.70 -20.14 23.23
C ASN A 109 7.54 -19.79 22.00
N LYS A 110 8.71 -19.16 22.19
CA LYS A 110 9.67 -18.71 21.14
C LYS A 110 9.13 -17.67 20.17
N GLN A 111 7.81 -17.55 20.05
CA GLN A 111 7.08 -16.65 19.19
C GLN A 111 5.82 -16.21 19.92
N VAL A 112 5.26 -15.08 19.48
CA VAL A 112 3.99 -14.58 19.97
C VAL A 112 3.16 -14.06 18.81
N PHE A 113 1.85 -14.25 18.90
CA PHE A 113 0.89 -13.91 17.86
C PHE A 113 -0.21 -12.99 18.39
N THR A 114 -0.78 -12.16 17.52
CA THR A 114 -2.03 -11.43 17.78
C THR A 114 -2.84 -11.34 16.49
N TYR A 115 -4.15 -11.51 16.58
CA TYR A 115 -5.05 -11.09 15.52
C TYR A 115 -5.00 -9.57 15.36
N MET A 116 -5.17 -9.08 14.13
CA MET A 116 -5.16 -7.65 13.80
C MET A 116 -6.55 -7.17 13.36
N GLY A 117 -6.75 -5.85 13.36
CA GLY A 117 -8.03 -5.22 13.00
C GLY A 117 -8.25 -5.08 11.49
N GLY A 118 -7.58 -5.91 10.70
CA GLY A 118 -7.67 -5.92 9.24
C GLY A 118 -7.93 -7.33 8.72
N ASP A 119 -8.92 -7.46 7.85
CA ASP A 119 -9.33 -8.75 7.30
C ASP A 119 -10.00 -8.58 5.92
N ALA A 120 -10.33 -9.71 5.28
CA ALA A 120 -11.01 -9.75 3.99
C ALA A 120 -12.49 -10.16 4.08
N THR A 121 -13.13 -10.02 5.25
CA THR A 121 -14.52 -10.43 5.53
C THR A 121 -15.50 -9.82 4.53
N TYR A 122 -15.35 -8.53 4.19
CA TYR A 122 -16.19 -7.88 3.19
C TYR A 122 -16.18 -8.63 1.86
N SER A 123 -14.98 -8.81 1.29
CA SER A 123 -14.82 -9.45 -0.01
C SER A 123 -15.26 -10.92 -0.02
N PHE A 124 -15.25 -11.59 1.14
CA PHE A 124 -15.65 -12.99 1.27
C PHE A 124 -17.16 -13.18 1.47
N PHE A 125 -17.77 -12.47 2.41
CA PHE A 125 -19.17 -12.68 2.81
C PHE A 125 -20.15 -11.69 2.20
N PHE A 126 -19.71 -10.48 1.87
CA PHE A 126 -20.61 -9.36 1.59
C PHE A 126 -20.54 -8.83 0.15
N GLU A 127 -19.57 -9.27 -0.64
CA GLU A 127 -19.50 -8.94 -2.07
C GLU A 127 -20.69 -9.54 -2.84
N GLU A 128 -21.50 -8.66 -3.42
CA GLU A 128 -22.74 -9.03 -4.10
C GLU A 128 -22.48 -9.59 -5.50
N ASN A 129 -21.38 -9.19 -6.16
CA ASN A 129 -21.01 -9.71 -7.47
C ASN A 129 -20.27 -11.05 -7.31
N PRO A 130 -20.85 -12.18 -7.75
CA PRO A 130 -20.23 -13.51 -7.57
C PRO A 130 -18.86 -13.67 -8.24
N THR A 131 -18.56 -12.86 -9.25
CA THR A 131 -17.27 -12.88 -9.96
C THR A 131 -16.17 -12.13 -9.19
N LYS A 132 -16.56 -11.31 -8.20
CA LYS A 132 -15.66 -10.53 -7.33
C LYS A 132 -15.57 -11.07 -5.91
N VAL A 133 -16.20 -12.20 -5.61
CA VAL A 133 -16.13 -12.81 -4.28
C VAL A 133 -14.71 -13.36 -4.03
N CYS A 134 -14.16 -13.06 -2.85
CA CYS A 134 -12.97 -13.71 -2.33
C CYS A 134 -13.25 -15.19 -2.07
N LYS A 135 -12.31 -16.06 -2.45
CA LYS A 135 -12.44 -17.49 -2.21
C LYS A 135 -11.28 -17.91 -1.30
N PRO A 136 -11.53 -18.17 0.00
CA PRO A 136 -10.48 -18.58 0.89
C PRO A 136 -9.97 -19.99 0.55
N GLY A 137 -8.75 -20.26 0.97
CA GLY A 137 -8.04 -21.52 0.82
C GLY A 137 -7.09 -21.57 -0.38
N ILE A 138 -6.03 -22.36 -0.22
CA ILE A 138 -4.93 -22.49 -1.19
C ILE A 138 -5.37 -23.01 -2.57
N THR A 139 -6.47 -23.76 -2.66
CA THR A 139 -6.97 -24.34 -3.92
C THR A 139 -7.74 -23.33 -4.77
N ASN A 140 -8.16 -22.20 -4.19
CA ASN A 140 -9.02 -21.21 -4.84
C ASN A 140 -8.40 -19.82 -4.79
N THR A 141 -7.11 -19.71 -5.14
CA THR A 141 -6.35 -18.47 -5.06
C THR A 141 -7.06 -17.33 -5.79
N SER A 142 -7.11 -16.15 -5.17
CA SER A 142 -7.99 -15.08 -5.63
C SER A 142 -7.40 -13.70 -5.38
N LEU A 143 -7.36 -12.88 -6.44
CA LEU A 143 -7.11 -11.44 -6.35
C LEU A 143 -8.29 -10.67 -5.78
N ASN A 144 -9.44 -11.32 -5.64
CA ASN A 144 -10.63 -10.72 -5.05
C ASN A 144 -10.58 -10.68 -3.53
N CYS A 145 -9.65 -11.39 -2.89
CA CYS A 145 -9.42 -11.27 -1.46
C CYS A 145 -8.73 -9.94 -1.19
N ILE A 146 -9.53 -8.96 -0.78
CA ILE A 146 -9.07 -7.61 -0.44
C ILE A 146 -9.08 -7.52 1.07
N LEU A 147 -7.89 -7.37 1.67
CA LEU A 147 -7.79 -7.09 3.10
C LEU A 147 -7.95 -5.59 3.33
N GLU A 148 -8.79 -5.27 4.30
CA GLU A 148 -9.20 -3.91 4.63
C GLU A 148 -9.03 -3.67 6.13
N TRP A 149 -8.52 -2.50 6.52
CA TRP A 149 -8.67 -2.02 7.89
C TRP A 149 -10.14 -1.67 8.06
N ASN A 150 -10.87 -2.40 8.89
CA ASN A 150 -12.34 -2.34 8.95
C ASN A 150 -12.89 -2.09 10.36
N GLU A 151 -12.01 -1.79 11.32
CA GLU A 151 -12.37 -1.46 12.69
C GLU A 151 -12.35 0.05 12.98
N GLY A 152 -13.24 0.48 13.88
CA GLY A 152 -13.29 1.86 14.37
C GLY A 152 -13.47 2.90 13.26
N LEU A 153 -12.58 3.90 13.24
CA LEU A 153 -12.58 5.00 12.28
C LEU A 153 -12.21 4.58 10.86
N PHE A 154 -11.71 3.36 10.65
CA PHE A 154 -11.53 2.82 9.30
C PHE A 154 -12.81 2.24 8.71
N LYS A 155 -13.81 1.92 9.55
CA LYS A 155 -15.08 1.37 9.10
C LYS A 155 -15.82 2.39 8.23
N GLY A 156 -16.07 2.01 6.99
CA GLY A 156 -16.80 2.82 6.03
C GLY A 156 -18.22 3.14 6.50
N THR A 157 -18.76 4.27 6.06
CA THR A 157 -20.14 4.68 6.34
C THR A 157 -21.18 3.85 5.60
N LYS A 158 -20.76 3.06 4.61
CA LYS A 158 -21.62 2.08 3.92
C LYS A 158 -21.69 0.82 4.78
N ALA A 159 -22.90 0.40 5.12
CA ALA A 159 -23.14 -0.81 5.92
C ALA A 159 -22.48 -2.05 5.27
N LYS A 160 -22.01 -3.00 6.11
CA LYS A 160 -21.42 -4.33 5.81
C LYS A 160 -19.91 -4.50 6.04
N ASP A 161 -19.30 -3.88 7.06
CA ASP A 161 -17.87 -4.13 7.41
C ASP A 161 -16.85 -3.78 6.32
N HIS A 162 -17.23 -2.87 5.41
CA HIS A 162 -16.31 -2.29 4.45
C HIS A 162 -15.31 -1.39 5.18
N GLY A 163 -14.04 -1.52 4.83
CA GLY A 163 -12.94 -0.78 5.43
C GLY A 163 -12.15 0.04 4.42
N VAL A 164 -10.90 0.32 4.78
CA VAL A 164 -9.89 0.91 3.89
C VAL A 164 -8.98 -0.21 3.37
N PRO A 165 -8.98 -0.51 2.07
CA PRO A 165 -8.13 -1.55 1.50
C PRO A 165 -6.64 -1.26 1.72
N PHE A 166 -5.89 -2.27 2.14
CA PHE A 166 -4.43 -2.18 2.29
C PHE A 166 -3.66 -3.29 1.57
N TYR A 167 -4.32 -4.39 1.22
CA TYR A 167 -3.68 -5.47 0.48
C TYR A 167 -4.68 -6.22 -0.41
N ARG A 168 -4.19 -6.71 -1.54
CA ARG A 168 -4.94 -7.57 -2.48
C ARG A 168 -4.21 -8.90 -2.65
N GLY A 169 -5.00 -9.97 -2.68
CA GLY A 169 -4.56 -11.31 -3.08
C GLY A 169 -4.51 -12.27 -1.90
N SER A 170 -4.96 -13.50 -2.13
CA SER A 170 -4.94 -14.56 -1.13
C SER A 170 -3.60 -15.30 -1.06
N LEU A 171 -2.68 -15.08 -2.01
CA LEU A 171 -1.33 -15.65 -2.01
C LEU A 171 -0.30 -14.64 -2.52
N HIS A 172 0.90 -14.68 -1.95
CA HIS A 172 2.04 -13.85 -2.36
C HIS A 172 2.47 -14.08 -3.81
N SER A 173 2.39 -15.33 -4.28
CA SER A 173 2.86 -15.76 -5.59
C SER A 173 1.88 -15.44 -6.72
N LEU A 174 0.68 -14.97 -6.38
CA LEU A 174 -0.35 -14.66 -7.35
C LEU A 174 -0.01 -13.35 -8.07
N ALA A 175 0.12 -13.42 -9.40
CA ALA A 175 0.40 -12.23 -10.20
C ALA A 175 -0.69 -11.17 -9.99
N GLY A 176 -0.30 -9.97 -9.52
CA GLY A 176 -1.21 -8.87 -9.19
C GLY A 176 -1.60 -8.80 -7.71
N ALA A 177 -1.13 -9.73 -6.86
CA ALA A 177 -1.20 -9.58 -5.42
C ALA A 177 -0.20 -8.52 -4.94
N GLY A 178 -0.55 -7.78 -3.88
CA GLY A 178 0.30 -6.74 -3.36
C GLY A 178 -0.41 -5.67 -2.53
N PRO A 179 0.37 -4.73 -1.98
CA PRO A 179 -0.16 -3.62 -1.19
C PRO A 179 -1.06 -2.71 -2.02
N LEU A 180 -2.06 -2.14 -1.37
CA LEU A 180 -3.00 -1.17 -1.93
C LEU A 180 -2.87 0.18 -1.22
N ASN A 181 -3.30 1.25 -1.90
CA ASN A 181 -3.45 2.60 -1.34
C ASN A 181 -2.17 3.20 -0.71
N GLY A 182 -1.00 2.64 -1.01
CA GLY A 182 0.29 3.13 -0.50
C GLY A 182 0.57 2.77 0.95
N TYR A 183 -0.09 1.75 1.51
CA TYR A 183 0.33 1.14 2.77
C TYR A 183 1.60 0.30 2.57
N ASP A 184 2.43 0.26 3.61
CA ASP A 184 3.52 -0.69 3.68
C ASP A 184 2.98 -2.12 3.84
N SER A 185 3.76 -3.09 3.38
CA SER A 185 3.47 -4.50 3.51
C SER A 185 4.48 -5.12 4.47
N TYR A 186 4.01 -5.70 5.58
CA TYR A 186 4.87 -6.40 6.54
C TYR A 186 4.69 -7.92 6.51
N TRP A 187 4.14 -8.48 5.43
CA TRP A 187 4.06 -9.93 5.22
C TRP A 187 5.41 -10.61 5.41
N GLN A 188 5.41 -11.74 6.12
CA GLN A 188 6.57 -12.62 6.16
C GLN A 188 6.90 -13.12 4.74
N ASP A 189 8.16 -13.42 4.47
CA ASP A 189 8.57 -14.03 3.20
C ASP A 189 7.70 -15.25 2.86
N GLY A 190 7.07 -15.23 1.69
CA GLY A 190 6.17 -16.27 1.23
C GLY A 190 4.71 -16.12 1.69
N TYR A 191 4.35 -15.03 2.39
CA TYR A 191 2.97 -14.75 2.82
C TYR A 191 2.29 -13.63 2.02
N PRO A 192 0.95 -13.65 1.86
CA PRO A 192 0.03 -14.69 2.35
C PRO A 192 0.26 -16.04 1.67
N ALA A 193 0.10 -17.13 2.43
CA ALA A 193 0.50 -18.49 2.06
C ALA A 193 -0.65 -19.50 2.12
N HIS A 194 -1.69 -19.22 2.91
CA HIS A 194 -2.74 -20.18 3.22
C HIS A 194 -4.09 -19.83 2.59
N GLY A 195 -4.19 -18.68 1.91
CA GLY A 195 -5.44 -18.18 1.34
C GLY A 195 -6.46 -17.82 2.41
N GLN A 196 -6.03 -17.49 3.61
CA GLN A 196 -6.93 -17.16 4.72
C GLN A 196 -7.25 -15.66 4.74
N ILE A 197 -8.34 -15.30 5.43
CA ILE A 197 -8.91 -13.94 5.36
C ILE A 197 -8.56 -13.05 6.54
N TYR A 198 -8.03 -13.59 7.64
CA TYR A 198 -7.65 -12.80 8.81
C TYR A 198 -6.16 -12.53 8.83
N LEU A 199 -5.79 -11.31 9.22
CA LEU A 199 -4.40 -10.90 9.40
C LEU A 199 -3.95 -11.22 10.83
N ILE A 200 -2.82 -11.91 10.95
CA ILE A 200 -2.15 -12.21 12.22
C ILE A 200 -0.78 -11.57 12.22
N SER A 201 -0.46 -10.82 13.27
CA SER A 201 0.91 -10.34 13.51
C SER A 201 1.67 -11.39 14.32
N ARG A 202 2.87 -11.74 13.85
CA ARG A 202 3.81 -12.68 14.46
C ARG A 202 5.07 -11.92 14.88
N LEU A 203 5.57 -12.16 16.08
CA LEU A 203 6.89 -11.72 16.52
C LEU A 203 7.72 -12.90 16.99
N ASP A 204 8.97 -12.97 16.51
CA ASP A 204 9.98 -13.89 17.02
C ASP A 204 10.55 -13.36 18.35
N MET A 205 10.48 -14.18 19.40
CA MET A 205 10.92 -13.80 20.75
C MET A 205 12.37 -14.21 21.04
N ILE A 206 13.00 -15.01 20.16
CA ILE A 206 14.39 -15.45 20.30
C ILE A 206 15.33 -14.47 19.62
N MET A 207 14.94 -13.98 18.45
CA MET A 207 15.77 -13.07 17.66
C MET A 207 15.79 -11.67 18.27
N GLU A 208 16.98 -11.25 18.72
CA GLU A 208 17.20 -9.89 19.21
C GLU A 208 16.91 -8.87 18.11
N GLY A 209 16.16 -7.81 18.45
CA GLY A 209 15.76 -6.79 17.49
C GLY A 209 14.74 -7.25 16.44
N ALA A 210 14.12 -8.43 16.61
CA ALA A 210 13.06 -8.88 15.72
C ALA A 210 11.92 -7.86 15.62
N LYS A 211 11.42 -7.70 14.39
CA LYS A 211 10.21 -6.94 14.08
C LYS A 211 9.06 -7.90 13.80
N ALA A 212 7.85 -7.44 14.05
CA ALA A 212 6.68 -8.25 13.73
C ALA A 212 6.53 -8.43 12.20
N THR A 213 5.95 -9.54 11.80
CA THR A 213 5.60 -9.85 10.40
C THR A 213 4.16 -10.30 10.33
N TRP A 214 3.50 -10.09 9.20
CA TRP A 214 2.13 -10.54 8.98
C TRP A 214 2.07 -11.96 8.42
N LEU A 215 1.06 -12.69 8.86
CA LEU A 215 0.63 -14.00 8.38
C LEU A 215 -0.87 -13.97 8.07
N ASP A 216 -1.33 -14.86 7.19
CA ASP A 216 -2.75 -15.07 6.95
C ASP A 216 -3.23 -16.27 7.76
N GLY A 217 -4.33 -16.11 8.49
CA GLY A 217 -4.86 -17.15 9.37
C GLY A 217 -6.38 -17.31 9.27
N ALA A 218 -6.84 -18.51 9.58
CA ALA A 218 -8.23 -18.81 9.82
C ALA A 218 -8.75 -18.06 11.06
N THR A 219 -10.07 -17.99 11.18
CA THR A 219 -10.74 -17.29 12.29
C THR A 219 -10.33 -17.84 13.66
N PHE A 220 -10.28 -19.18 13.80
CA PHE A 220 -9.84 -19.87 15.01
C PHE A 220 -8.36 -20.22 14.93
N ALA A 221 -7.60 -19.93 15.98
CA ALA A 221 -6.18 -20.26 16.05
C ALA A 221 -5.92 -21.77 15.98
N SER A 222 -6.82 -22.60 16.51
CA SER A 222 -6.71 -24.06 16.43
C SER A 222 -6.78 -24.62 15.01
N ASN A 223 -7.25 -23.82 14.03
CA ASN A 223 -7.27 -24.19 12.61
C ASN A 223 -6.02 -23.71 11.87
N ASN A 224 -5.10 -23.03 12.55
CA ASN A 224 -3.85 -22.54 11.99
C ASN A 224 -2.69 -23.45 12.43
N PRO A 225 -2.10 -24.24 11.52
CA PRO A 225 -1.02 -25.15 11.90
C PRO A 225 0.23 -24.40 12.40
N ASP A 226 0.44 -23.17 11.95
CA ASP A 226 1.63 -22.38 12.22
C ASP A 226 1.48 -21.37 13.38
N THR A 227 0.28 -21.26 13.97
CA THR A 227 0.00 -20.30 15.06
C THR A 227 -0.68 -21.00 16.25
N PRO A 228 0.10 -21.63 17.16
CA PRO A 228 -0.46 -22.33 18.32
C PRO A 228 -1.18 -21.38 19.28
N SER A 229 -2.33 -21.80 19.80
CA SER A 229 -3.24 -20.94 20.59
C SER A 229 -2.61 -20.40 21.88
N GLU A 230 -1.74 -21.18 22.53
CA GLU A 230 -1.01 -20.81 23.74
C GLU A 230 0.01 -19.68 23.53
N ALA A 231 0.41 -19.43 22.28
CA ALA A 231 1.34 -18.37 21.92
C ALA A 231 0.64 -17.05 21.56
N PHE A 232 -0.69 -16.97 21.66
CA PHE A 232 -1.42 -15.74 21.38
C PHE A 232 -1.47 -14.81 22.59
N GLY A 233 -1.16 -13.53 22.35
CA GLY A 233 -1.65 -12.42 23.14
C GLY A 233 -2.66 -11.60 22.33
N VAL A 234 -3.11 -10.50 22.91
CA VAL A 234 -3.91 -9.50 22.19
C VAL A 234 -3.18 -8.17 22.28
N VAL A 235 -2.98 -7.52 21.14
CA VAL A 235 -2.57 -6.12 21.09
C VAL A 235 -3.73 -5.29 20.59
N CYS A 236 -4.05 -4.24 21.34
CA CYS A 236 -5.20 -3.37 21.09
C CYS A 236 -4.74 -1.92 20.90
N GLU A 237 -5.52 -1.15 20.15
CA GLU A 237 -5.39 0.30 20.03
C GLU A 237 -6.63 1.04 20.54
N VAL A 238 -6.44 2.27 20.95
CA VAL A 238 -7.51 3.25 21.17
C VAL A 238 -7.31 4.39 20.19
N GLN A 239 -8.31 4.66 19.37
CA GLN A 239 -8.25 5.69 18.33
C GLN A 239 -8.69 7.07 18.88
N ASP A 240 -8.10 8.15 18.36
CA ASP A 240 -8.34 9.55 18.77
C ASP A 240 -9.02 10.39 17.67
N GLY A 241 -8.86 10.01 16.40
CA GLY A 241 -9.39 10.73 15.24
C GLY A 241 -8.67 10.38 13.94
N ILE A 242 -9.16 10.83 12.78
CA ILE A 242 -8.47 10.63 11.48
C ILE A 242 -7.46 11.76 11.27
N SER A 243 -6.21 11.40 10.97
CA SER A 243 -5.16 12.33 10.55
C SER A 243 -5.30 12.60 9.05
N THR A 244 -6.00 13.67 8.69
CA THR A 244 -6.07 14.10 7.28
C THR A 244 -4.75 14.77 6.90
N SER A 245 -3.83 14.03 6.29
CA SER A 245 -2.77 14.63 5.47
C SER A 245 -3.38 15.16 4.18
N THR A 246 -4.15 16.25 4.27
CA THR A 246 -4.51 17.06 3.12
C THR A 246 -3.24 17.76 2.64
N THR A 247 -2.42 17.07 1.84
CA THR A 247 -1.61 17.74 0.83
C THR A 247 -2.58 18.48 -0.07
N THR A 248 -2.92 19.70 0.33
CA THR A 248 -3.39 20.72 -0.60
C THR A 248 -2.27 20.83 -1.61
N MET A 249 -2.48 20.34 -2.83
CA MET A 249 -1.70 20.85 -3.94
C MET A 249 -2.00 22.33 -3.99
N THR A 250 -1.16 23.15 -3.37
CA THR A 250 -1.03 24.54 -3.75
C THR A 250 -0.65 24.48 -5.21
N THR A 251 -1.64 24.60 -6.08
CA THR A 251 -1.38 24.99 -7.46
C THR A 251 -0.73 26.34 -7.30
N THR A 252 0.60 26.36 -7.36
CA THR A 252 1.37 27.57 -7.61
C THR A 252 0.89 28.03 -8.98
N LYS A 253 -0.20 28.81 -9.01
CA LYS A 253 -0.46 29.72 -10.10
C LYS A 253 0.79 30.56 -10.15
N VAL A 254 1.62 30.30 -11.16
CA VAL A 254 2.62 31.25 -11.64
C VAL A 254 1.94 32.61 -11.60
N PRO A 255 2.49 33.60 -10.87
CA PRO A 255 1.91 34.94 -10.86
C PRO A 255 1.81 35.38 -12.31
N THR A 256 0.59 35.44 -12.82
CA THR A 256 0.34 36.07 -14.11
C THR A 256 0.57 37.54 -13.84
N THR A 257 1.75 38.04 -14.20
CA THR A 257 2.11 39.45 -14.16
C THR A 257 1.10 40.17 -15.02
N THR A 258 0.05 40.68 -14.38
CA THR A 258 -0.92 41.53 -15.03
C THR A 258 -0.25 42.89 -15.08
N THR A 259 0.44 43.18 -16.18
CA THR A 259 0.92 44.51 -16.49
C THR A 259 -0.30 45.40 -16.71
N THR A 260 -0.75 46.03 -15.63
CA THR A 260 -1.75 47.10 -15.65
C THR A 260 -1.09 48.30 -16.32
N LEU A 261 -1.40 48.51 -17.61
CA LEU A 261 -1.12 49.76 -18.29
C LEU A 261 -1.81 50.91 -17.51
N PRO A 262 -1.14 52.06 -17.30
CA PRO A 262 -1.77 53.20 -16.65
C PRO A 262 -3.01 53.63 -17.45
N PRO A 263 -4.07 54.11 -16.77
CA PRO A 263 -5.32 54.45 -17.43
C PRO A 263 -5.05 55.51 -18.52
N LYS A 264 -5.33 55.13 -19.77
CA LYS A 264 -5.31 56.03 -20.91
C LYS A 264 -6.43 57.05 -20.68
N VAL A 265 -6.07 58.28 -20.36
CA VAL A 265 -6.98 59.42 -20.31
C VAL A 265 -7.62 59.54 -21.69
N VAL A 266 -8.88 59.17 -21.81
CA VAL A 266 -9.67 59.35 -23.04
C VAL A 266 -10.20 60.77 -23.02
N VAL A 267 -9.51 61.67 -23.71
CA VAL A 267 -9.99 63.00 -24.09
C VAL A 267 -10.94 62.86 -25.30
N PRO A 268 -12.17 63.40 -25.24
CA PRO A 268 -13.20 63.14 -26.24
C PRO A 268 -13.11 64.11 -27.42
N TRP A 269 -12.33 63.77 -28.44
CA TRP A 269 -12.48 64.28 -29.82
C TRP A 269 -11.43 63.65 -30.77
N ALA A 270 -11.83 62.63 -31.54
CA ALA A 270 -11.24 62.17 -32.82
C ALA A 270 -11.85 60.79 -33.13
N GLN A 271 -13.04 60.71 -33.72
CA GLN A 271 -13.24 60.57 -35.17
C GLN A 271 -12.39 59.47 -35.85
N GLY A 272 -13.08 58.41 -36.29
CA GLY A 272 -12.99 57.96 -37.69
C GLY A 272 -12.22 56.67 -38.01
N ALA A 273 -12.86 55.85 -38.86
CA ALA A 273 -12.36 54.72 -39.68
C ALA A 273 -12.18 53.36 -38.96
N ARG A 274 -13.04 52.35 -39.20
CA ARG A 274 -13.16 51.43 -40.36
C ARG A 274 -12.00 50.42 -40.50
N GLY A 275 -12.39 49.12 -40.56
CA GLY A 275 -11.64 48.03 -41.20
C GLY A 275 -11.08 46.98 -40.23
N THR A 276 -11.57 45.73 -40.23
CA THR A 276 -10.95 44.52 -40.87
C THR A 276 -9.60 44.13 -40.26
N SER A 277 -9.20 42.88 -40.03
CA SER A 277 -9.69 41.51 -40.19
C SER A 277 -8.61 40.60 -39.56
N PHE A 278 -9.01 39.40 -39.12
CA PHE A 278 -8.26 38.14 -39.00
C PHE A 278 -6.76 38.08 -39.30
N PHE A 279 -6.00 37.43 -38.40
CA PHE A 279 -4.85 36.55 -38.70
C PHE A 279 -4.86 35.39 -37.69
N LEU A 280 -5.15 34.13 -38.04
CA LEU A 280 -4.38 33.09 -38.76
C LEU A 280 -3.22 32.44 -37.98
N SER A 281 -3.43 31.14 -37.76
CA SER A 281 -2.53 30.07 -37.29
C SER A 281 -1.27 29.93 -38.14
N TYR A 282 -0.13 29.56 -37.53
CA TYR A 282 0.95 28.86 -38.24
C TYR A 282 1.71 27.86 -37.35
N CYS A 283 1.83 26.64 -37.88
CA CYS A 283 2.58 25.49 -37.38
C CYS A 283 4.09 25.59 -37.65
N CYS A 284 4.86 25.01 -36.72
CA CYS A 284 5.97 24.05 -36.87
C CYS A 284 6.92 24.17 -38.09
N ARG A 285 8.21 24.45 -37.82
CA ARG A 285 9.40 23.76 -38.35
C ARG A 285 10.67 24.41 -37.80
N LEU A 286 11.54 23.65 -37.13
CA LEU A 286 12.94 24.02 -36.96
C LEU A 286 13.80 22.84 -37.42
N SER A 287 14.61 23.09 -38.44
CA SER A 287 15.57 22.16 -39.04
C SER A 287 16.99 22.46 -38.55
N LEU A 288 17.80 21.41 -38.59
CA LEU A 288 19.20 21.24 -38.22
C LEU A 288 20.17 22.39 -38.57
N ARG A 289 21.19 22.56 -37.72
CA ARG A 289 22.56 22.96 -38.08
C ARG A 289 23.58 22.20 -37.25
N LEU A 290 24.65 21.72 -37.93
CA LEU A 290 26.06 21.52 -37.53
C LEU A 290 26.61 20.35 -38.38
N HIS A 291 27.33 20.66 -39.46
CA HIS A 291 28.80 20.54 -39.61
C HIS A 291 29.29 19.09 -39.55
#